data_AF-A0A2E5D827-F1
#
_entry.id   AF-A0A2E5D827-F1
#
_cell.length_a   1.000
_cell.length_b   1.000
_cell.length_c   1.000
_cell.angle_alpha   90.00
_cell.angle_beta   90.00
_cell.angle_gamma   90.00
#
_symmetry.space_group_name_H-M   'P 1'
#
loop_
_entity.id
_entity.type
_entity.pdbx_description
1 polymer ?
#
loop_
_entity_poly.entity_id
_entity_poly.type
_entity_poly.pdbx_seq_one_letter_code
_entity_poly.pdbx_strand_id
1 'polypeptide(L)'
;MSRNRKRSANVPFDYRGLILGLGLLVTGVFGLLVLLTPLGGKVKNGLGELLGKRTARVEKKKGREASEKVQLGEQLSPLEADPDPQFPRGTLRPLSDTNIRSLSKGINLKVVFDAEQGELASVERDDDDSYVAEYSLKVRMPRPATSLSELALTSPHLMEVFPGLREMIPRAKVSAWYRQLYANKAARLKSDVGRLSAILSRHNFYDCETILNLRSEVTGQRLFLMQAEMDVVSDGSDGDRLPQMPEAIVNSTNYQPFTSYRWRKTGSTPNPMIAGWENRINNAKKELEDPAVGQDRAAWLRSRMKMLETGVADMKFASFLIAEYDPFIVIPVNVVKDRRDPYAPNIGDFAIVLHGRVAYPAIVGDAGPTYKVGEASLRMAREINTNATPYSRPVSDLTVTYLVFPRSADDPKKAPNYEYWRARCEELVNQIGGLGEGVELHQWSNLLTAD
;
A
#
# COMPACT_ATOMS: atom_id res chain seq x y z
N MET A 1 85.11 -13.47 -24.49
CA MET A 1 85.29 -13.44 -25.96
C MET A 1 83.99 -12.89 -26.55
N SER A 2 83.90 -11.59 -26.89
CA SER A 2 84.14 -11.02 -28.25
C SER A 2 83.28 -11.73 -29.32
N ARG A 3 82.42 -11.10 -30.14
CA ARG A 3 82.17 -9.70 -30.55
C ARG A 3 80.92 -9.64 -31.46
N ASN A 4 80.20 -8.51 -31.44
CA ASN A 4 79.50 -7.81 -32.55
C ASN A 4 78.37 -8.53 -33.35
N ARG A 5 77.28 -7.89 -33.84
CA ARG A 5 77.14 -6.54 -34.44
C ARG A 5 75.65 -6.11 -34.61
N LYS A 6 75.40 -4.83 -34.32
CA LYS A 6 74.32 -3.86 -34.70
C LYS A 6 73.17 -4.25 -35.67
N ARG A 7 71.95 -3.74 -35.38
CA ARG A 7 71.24 -2.71 -36.18
C ARG A 7 70.02 -2.11 -35.45
N SER A 8 69.89 -0.78 -35.48
CA SER A 8 68.69 -0.03 -35.11
C SER A 8 67.70 -0.01 -36.28
N ALA A 9 66.40 0.08 -35.98
CA ALA A 9 65.38 0.52 -36.94
C ALA A 9 64.28 1.29 -36.19
N ASN A 10 64.07 2.53 -36.63
CA ASN A 10 63.00 3.43 -36.23
C ASN A 10 61.62 2.83 -36.55
N VAL A 11 60.68 2.95 -35.63
CA VAL A 11 59.25 2.71 -35.89
C VAL A 11 58.62 4.04 -36.33
N PRO A 12 57.90 4.11 -37.46
CA PRO A 12 57.20 5.32 -37.86
C PRO A 12 55.90 5.49 -37.05
N PHE A 13 55.62 6.72 -36.63
CA PHE A 13 54.37 7.13 -35.99
C PHE A 13 53.24 7.16 -37.04
N ASP A 14 52.19 6.35 -36.83
CA ASP A 14 51.03 6.27 -37.71
C ASP A 14 49.99 7.35 -37.34
N TYR A 15 49.87 8.38 -38.19
CA TYR A 15 48.88 9.46 -38.06
C TYR A 15 47.47 9.08 -38.54
N ARG A 16 47.22 7.84 -38.99
CA ARG A 16 45.90 7.43 -39.50
C ARG A 16 44.90 7.03 -38.40
N GLY A 17 45.38 6.62 -37.23
CA GLY A 17 44.53 6.31 -36.07
C GLY A 17 43.92 7.54 -35.40
N LEU A 18 44.60 8.69 -35.46
CA LEU A 18 44.17 9.92 -34.77
C LEU A 18 43.05 10.67 -35.52
N ILE A 19 43.01 10.57 -36.86
CA ILE A 19 42.02 11.28 -37.71
C ILE A 19 40.68 10.52 -37.75
N LEU A 20 40.69 9.19 -37.65
CA LEU A 20 39.46 8.37 -37.52
C LEU A 20 38.82 8.48 -36.13
N GLY A 21 39.64 8.65 -35.08
CA GLY A 21 39.15 8.82 -33.70
C GLY A 21 38.43 10.15 -33.44
N LEU A 22 38.87 11.27 -34.04
CA LEU A 22 38.20 12.56 -33.87
C LEU A 22 36.93 12.71 -34.73
N GLY A 23 36.87 12.09 -35.92
CA GLY A 23 35.69 12.18 -36.81
C GLY A 23 34.45 11.44 -36.29
N LEU A 24 34.64 10.33 -35.58
CA LEU A 24 33.56 9.56 -34.94
C LEU A 24 33.02 10.24 -33.68
N LEU A 25 33.84 11.04 -33.00
CA LEU A 25 33.44 11.77 -31.79
C LEU A 25 32.61 13.02 -32.13
N VAL A 26 32.89 13.71 -33.24
CA VAL A 26 32.13 14.89 -33.69
C VAL A 26 30.77 14.51 -34.33
N THR A 27 30.66 13.35 -34.98
CA THR A 27 29.39 12.86 -35.55
C THR A 27 28.45 12.25 -34.49
N GLY A 28 29.01 11.62 -33.46
CA GLY A 28 28.24 11.10 -32.31
C GLY A 28 27.58 12.20 -31.47
N VAL A 29 28.27 13.32 -31.27
CA VAL A 29 27.75 14.45 -30.46
C VAL A 29 26.66 15.24 -31.22
N PHE A 30 26.75 15.37 -32.54
CA PHE A 30 25.71 16.04 -33.34
C PHE A 30 24.44 15.18 -33.49
N GLY A 31 24.58 13.85 -33.58
CA GLY A 31 23.45 12.92 -33.64
C GLY A 31 22.63 12.84 -32.34
N LEU A 32 23.29 13.01 -31.19
CA LEU A 32 22.61 12.99 -29.88
C LEU A 32 21.87 14.31 -29.58
N LEU A 33 22.36 15.45 -30.09
CA LEU A 33 21.72 16.76 -29.90
C LEU A 33 20.47 16.96 -30.78
N VAL A 34 20.41 16.36 -31.98
CA VAL A 34 19.21 16.43 -32.86
C VAL A 34 18.03 15.64 -32.28
N LEU A 35 18.29 14.58 -31.51
CA LEU A 35 17.27 13.78 -30.82
C LEU A 35 16.62 14.49 -29.61
N LEU A 36 17.19 15.61 -29.17
CA LEU A 36 16.66 16.45 -28.09
C LEU A 36 15.93 17.71 -28.60
N THR A 37 15.65 17.80 -29.91
CA THR A 37 14.86 18.89 -30.52
C THR A 37 13.54 18.37 -31.11
N PRO A 38 12.52 19.22 -31.34
CA PRO A 38 11.22 18.82 -31.91
C PRO A 38 11.27 18.23 -33.33
N LEU A 39 12.45 18.21 -33.98
CA LEU A 39 12.66 17.66 -35.32
C LEU A 39 12.87 16.13 -35.34
N GLY A 40 13.20 15.50 -34.20
CA GLY A 40 13.43 14.04 -34.11
C GLY A 40 12.19 13.17 -34.36
N GLY A 41 10.98 13.74 -34.21
CA GLY A 41 9.72 13.00 -34.39
C GLY A 41 9.34 12.72 -35.84
N LYS A 42 9.87 13.46 -36.82
CA LYS A 42 9.45 13.33 -38.23
C LYS A 42 10.30 12.35 -39.06
N VAL A 43 11.48 11.97 -38.59
CA VAL A 43 12.36 11.02 -39.31
C VAL A 43 11.96 9.56 -39.05
N LYS A 44 11.38 9.25 -37.89
CA LYS A 44 10.98 7.87 -37.55
C LYS A 44 9.75 7.36 -38.31
N ASN A 45 8.92 8.27 -38.82
CA ASN A 45 7.73 7.92 -39.63
C ASN A 45 8.05 7.79 -41.13
N GLY A 46 9.20 8.26 -41.62
CA GLY A 46 9.59 8.17 -43.04
C GLY A 46 10.39 6.91 -43.43
N LEU A 47 10.98 6.22 -42.46
CA LEU A 47 11.77 4.99 -42.70
C LEU A 47 10.90 3.73 -42.83
N GLY A 48 9.63 3.79 -42.43
CA GLY A 48 8.68 2.69 -42.58
C GLY A 48 8.11 2.52 -43.99
N GLU A 49 8.18 3.56 -44.84
CA GLU A 49 7.60 3.55 -46.19
C GLU A 49 8.59 3.13 -47.30
N LEU A 50 9.88 2.98 -47.00
CA LEU A 50 10.94 2.69 -48.00
C LEU A 50 11.29 1.20 -48.18
N LEU A 51 10.70 0.29 -47.39
CA LEU A 51 11.02 -1.15 -47.45
C LEU A 51 9.89 -2.05 -47.99
N GLY A 52 8.85 -1.47 -48.57
CA GLY A 52 7.72 -2.23 -49.11
C GLY A 52 7.41 -1.95 -50.58
N LYS A 53 7.91 -2.82 -51.50
CA LYS A 53 7.20 -3.46 -52.65
C LYS A 53 8.09 -3.69 -53.89
N ARG A 54 8.18 -4.96 -54.33
CA ARG A 54 7.76 -5.51 -55.66
C ARG A 54 8.20 -6.98 -55.80
N THR A 55 7.28 -7.96 -55.65
CA THR A 55 6.54 -8.74 -56.69
C THR A 55 7.32 -9.85 -57.43
N ALA A 56 6.91 -11.11 -57.22
CA ALA A 56 6.59 -12.08 -58.28
C ALA A 56 5.79 -13.28 -57.72
N ARG A 57 4.97 -13.89 -58.57
CA ARG A 57 3.74 -14.67 -58.34
C ARG A 57 3.97 -16.17 -58.62
N VAL A 58 3.44 -17.09 -57.81
CA VAL A 58 2.97 -18.43 -58.24
C VAL A 58 1.79 -18.90 -57.38
N GLU A 59 0.75 -19.40 -58.04
CA GLU A 59 -0.54 -19.92 -57.53
C GLU A 59 -0.47 -21.38 -57.03
N LYS A 60 -1.25 -21.74 -56.00
CA LYS A 60 -2.36 -22.74 -56.11
C LYS A 60 -3.06 -23.04 -54.76
N LYS A 61 -4.42 -22.95 -54.80
CA LYS A 61 -5.51 -23.73 -54.15
C LYS A 61 -5.30 -24.20 -52.70
N LYS A 62 -6.25 -24.09 -51.75
CA LYS A 62 -7.70 -24.38 -51.79
C LYS A 62 -8.27 -24.05 -50.40
N GLY A 63 -9.56 -23.69 -50.28
CA GLY A 63 -10.31 -23.82 -49.02
C GLY A 63 -10.98 -22.53 -48.55
N ARG A 64 -12.29 -22.43 -48.80
CA ARG A 64 -13.20 -21.50 -48.13
C ARG A 64 -13.36 -21.95 -46.69
N GLU A 65 -13.16 -21.06 -45.73
CA GLU A 65 -13.83 -21.10 -44.43
C GLU A 65 -14.02 -19.66 -43.94
N ALA A 66 -15.21 -19.40 -43.41
CA ALA A 66 -15.74 -18.09 -43.10
C ALA A 66 -14.89 -17.40 -42.03
N SER A 67 -14.60 -16.11 -42.21
CA SER A 67 -13.95 -15.31 -41.18
C SER A 67 -14.93 -15.05 -40.04
N GLU A 68 -14.81 -15.85 -38.97
CA GLU A 68 -15.20 -15.41 -37.65
C GLU A 68 -14.12 -14.42 -37.19
N LYS A 69 -14.48 -13.13 -37.14
CA LYS A 69 -13.62 -12.10 -36.56
C LYS A 69 -13.46 -12.43 -35.07
N VAL A 70 -12.37 -13.09 -34.71
CA VAL A 70 -11.88 -13.12 -33.33
C VAL A 70 -11.62 -11.67 -32.94
N GLN A 71 -12.50 -11.16 -32.09
CA GLN A 71 -12.32 -9.90 -31.40
C GLN A 71 -10.98 -9.98 -30.66
N LEU A 72 -10.07 -9.07 -30.99
CA LEU A 72 -8.85 -8.85 -30.23
C LEU A 72 -9.30 -8.51 -28.80
N GLY A 73 -9.07 -9.44 -27.87
CA GLY A 73 -9.48 -9.31 -26.48
C GLY A 73 -9.00 -7.99 -25.89
N GLU A 74 -9.95 -7.25 -25.35
CA GLU A 74 -9.73 -6.07 -24.52
C GLU A 74 -8.74 -6.46 -23.42
N GLN A 75 -7.59 -5.78 -23.36
CA GLN A 75 -6.56 -6.08 -22.38
C GLN A 75 -7.10 -5.66 -21.00
N LEU A 76 -7.59 -6.66 -20.26
CA LEU A 76 -8.18 -6.51 -18.93
C LEU A 76 -7.25 -5.75 -17.99
N SER A 77 -7.83 -4.96 -17.09
CA SER A 77 -7.08 -4.18 -16.11
C SER A 77 -6.36 -5.10 -15.10
N PRO A 78 -5.30 -4.64 -14.40
CA PRO A 78 -4.64 -5.42 -13.34
C PRO A 78 -5.57 -5.87 -12.18
N LEU A 79 -6.83 -5.42 -12.17
CA LEU A 79 -7.87 -5.80 -11.21
C LEU A 79 -8.68 -7.05 -11.64
N GLU A 80 -8.54 -7.49 -12.89
CA GLU A 80 -9.25 -8.62 -13.49
C GLU A 80 -8.32 -9.80 -13.82
N ALA A 81 -7.00 -9.56 -13.82
CA ALA A 81 -6.00 -10.61 -13.78
C ALA A 81 -5.97 -11.18 -12.36
N ASP A 82 -6.80 -12.19 -12.11
CA ASP A 82 -6.83 -12.98 -10.88
C ASP A 82 -5.39 -13.34 -10.48
N PRO A 83 -4.79 -12.72 -9.44
CA PRO A 83 -3.63 -13.32 -8.84
C PRO A 83 -4.23 -14.43 -7.99
N ASP A 84 -4.57 -15.57 -8.59
CA ASP A 84 -4.65 -16.81 -7.83
C ASP A 84 -3.32 -16.85 -7.07
N PRO A 85 -3.32 -16.70 -5.72
CA PRO A 85 -2.09 -16.62 -4.96
C PRO A 85 -1.52 -18.03 -4.95
N GLN A 86 -0.88 -18.41 -6.05
CA GLN A 86 -0.10 -19.62 -6.12
C GLN A 86 1.04 -19.42 -5.14
N PHE A 87 0.91 -20.09 -3.99
CA PHE A 87 2.06 -20.36 -3.15
C PHE A 87 3.08 -21.08 -4.04
N PRO A 88 4.30 -20.55 -4.21
CA PRO A 88 5.35 -21.36 -4.81
C PRO A 88 5.49 -22.61 -3.94
N ARG A 89 5.42 -23.78 -4.56
CA ARG A 89 5.93 -24.98 -3.91
C ARG A 89 7.45 -24.85 -3.95
N GLY A 90 8.09 -24.87 -2.79
CA GLY A 90 9.53 -24.78 -2.69
C GLY A 90 10.01 -24.87 -1.24
N THR A 91 11.16 -25.51 -1.06
CA THR A 91 11.85 -25.60 0.22
C THR A 91 12.59 -24.29 0.45
N LEU A 92 12.26 -23.58 1.53
CA LEU A 92 12.94 -22.35 1.91
C LEU A 92 13.77 -22.64 3.17
N ARG A 93 15.05 -22.29 3.12
CA ARG A 93 15.98 -22.50 4.24
C ARG A 93 15.90 -21.31 5.20
N PRO A 94 15.69 -21.52 6.51
CA PRO A 94 15.80 -20.46 7.50
C PRO A 94 17.20 -19.84 7.52
N LEU A 95 17.32 -18.59 7.97
CA LEU A 95 18.62 -18.00 8.29
C LEU A 95 19.23 -18.70 9.52
N SER A 96 20.55 -18.82 9.55
CA SER A 96 21.33 -19.60 10.52
C SER A 96 21.23 -19.12 11.98
N ASP A 97 20.61 -17.97 12.24
CA ASP A 97 20.44 -17.34 13.56
C ASP A 97 18.99 -17.36 14.08
N THR A 98 18.11 -18.17 13.48
CA THR A 98 16.67 -18.19 13.83
C THR A 98 16.39 -18.97 15.12
N ASN A 99 15.98 -18.29 16.20
CA ASN A 99 15.56 -18.95 17.44
C ASN A 99 14.11 -19.46 17.36
N ILE A 100 13.94 -20.76 17.15
CA ILE A 100 12.64 -21.43 16.99
C ILE A 100 11.71 -21.31 18.22
N ARG A 101 12.27 -21.12 19.43
CA ARG A 101 11.48 -21.00 20.66
C ARG A 101 10.73 -19.67 20.78
N SER A 102 11.09 -18.65 20.00
CA SER A 102 10.45 -17.32 20.00
C SER A 102 9.29 -17.17 18.99
N LEU A 103 8.86 -18.27 18.35
CA LEU A 103 8.07 -18.25 17.12
C LEU A 103 6.55 -18.42 17.28
N SER A 104 6.03 -18.46 18.52
CA SER A 104 4.62 -18.70 18.79
C SER A 104 3.71 -17.49 18.51
N LYS A 105 4.02 -16.62 17.52
CA LYS A 105 3.25 -15.43 17.12
C LYS A 105 1.88 -15.78 16.49
N GLY A 106 1.08 -16.59 17.18
CA GLY A 106 -0.20 -17.12 16.71
C GLY A 106 -0.11 -18.32 15.77
N ILE A 107 1.09 -18.87 15.55
CA ILE A 107 1.31 -20.09 14.75
C ILE A 107 1.25 -21.31 15.67
N ASN A 108 0.46 -22.31 15.29
CA ASN A 108 0.44 -23.59 15.98
C ASN A 108 1.57 -24.48 15.43
N LEU A 109 2.65 -24.64 16.21
CA LEU A 109 3.82 -25.42 15.84
C LEU A 109 3.64 -26.87 16.29
N LYS A 110 3.51 -27.79 15.33
CA LYS A 110 3.66 -29.22 15.60
C LYS A 110 5.12 -29.58 15.42
N VAL A 111 5.82 -29.85 16.53
CA VAL A 111 7.19 -30.35 16.51
C VAL A 111 7.13 -31.86 16.72
N VAL A 112 7.65 -32.62 15.76
CA VAL A 112 7.81 -34.07 15.87
C VAL A 112 9.31 -34.35 15.93
N PHE A 113 9.72 -35.13 16.92
CA PHE A 113 11.09 -35.63 17.04
C PHE A 113 11.02 -37.14 16.90
N ASP A 114 11.36 -37.62 15.71
CA ASP A 114 11.46 -39.03 15.40
C ASP A 114 12.95 -39.35 15.26
N ALA A 115 13.43 -40.34 16.01
CA ALA A 115 14.82 -40.78 15.99
C ALA A 115 14.84 -42.26 15.59
N GLU A 116 15.66 -42.59 14.61
CA GLU A 116 15.84 -43.94 14.10
C GLU A 116 17.29 -44.38 14.32
N GLN A 117 17.53 -45.69 14.31
CA GLN A 117 18.87 -46.23 14.46
C GLN A 117 19.62 -46.11 13.12
N GLY A 118 20.61 -45.22 13.09
CA GLY A 118 21.55 -45.07 11.96
C GLY A 118 22.77 -45.99 12.05
N GLU A 119 23.73 -45.75 11.16
CA GLU A 119 25.02 -46.44 11.06
C GLU A 119 26.06 -45.88 12.05
N LEU A 120 27.34 -46.14 11.80
CA LEU A 120 28.43 -45.54 12.57
C LEU A 120 28.39 -44.01 12.49
N ALA A 121 28.64 -43.34 13.61
CA ALA A 121 28.65 -41.87 13.68
C ALA A 121 29.63 -41.21 12.70
N SER A 122 30.70 -41.90 12.27
CA SER A 122 31.62 -41.41 11.23
C SER A 122 31.01 -41.38 9.84
N VAL A 123 29.97 -42.20 9.59
CA VAL A 123 29.20 -42.21 8.34
C VAL A 123 28.09 -41.16 8.42
N GLU A 124 27.31 -41.20 9.50
CA GLU A 124 26.17 -40.28 9.72
C GLU A 124 26.60 -38.80 9.81
N ARG A 125 27.81 -38.50 10.27
CA ARG A 125 28.29 -37.09 10.32
C ARG A 125 28.56 -36.49 8.94
N ASP A 126 28.89 -37.32 7.97
CA ASP A 126 29.19 -36.90 6.59
C ASP A 126 27.95 -36.97 5.69
N ASP A 127 26.81 -37.43 6.23
CA ASP A 127 25.51 -37.43 5.57
C ASP A 127 24.65 -36.26 6.10
N ASP A 128 24.38 -35.29 5.22
CA ASP A 128 23.57 -34.11 5.53
C ASP A 128 22.12 -34.48 5.91
N ASP A 129 21.63 -35.66 5.50
CA ASP A 129 20.27 -36.13 5.79
C ASP A 129 20.14 -36.80 7.16
N SER A 130 21.26 -37.17 7.81
CA SER A 130 21.29 -37.78 9.15
C SER A 130 20.96 -36.81 10.29
N TYR A 131 20.91 -35.51 10.02
CA TYR A 131 20.56 -34.48 11.01
C TYR A 131 19.71 -33.35 10.40
N VAL A 132 18.46 -33.68 10.04
CA VAL A 132 17.53 -32.76 9.35
C VAL A 132 16.45 -32.23 10.30
N ALA A 133 16.10 -30.96 10.11
CA ALA A 133 14.88 -30.36 10.66
C ALA A 133 13.98 -29.85 9.54
N GLU A 134 12.77 -30.38 9.45
CA GLU A 134 11.78 -29.96 8.45
C GLU A 134 10.80 -28.93 9.01
N TYR A 135 10.56 -27.87 8.23
CA TYR A 135 9.55 -26.85 8.54
C TYR A 135 8.53 -26.74 7.39
N SER A 136 7.25 -26.84 7.73
CA SER A 136 6.14 -26.69 6.79
C SER A 136 5.11 -25.70 7.32
N LEU A 137 4.97 -24.55 6.65
CA LEU A 137 3.90 -23.60 6.93
C LEU A 137 2.71 -23.86 6.01
N LYS A 138 1.57 -24.20 6.61
CA LYS A 138 0.30 -24.40 5.89
C LYS A 138 -0.66 -23.28 6.25
N VAL A 139 -1.06 -22.49 5.25
CA VAL A 139 -2.03 -21.39 5.42
C VAL A 139 -3.23 -21.64 4.53
N ARG A 140 -4.43 -21.42 5.08
CA ARG A 140 -5.69 -21.50 4.32
C ARG A 140 -6.11 -20.10 3.93
N MET A 141 -6.39 -19.89 2.65
CA MET A 141 -6.95 -18.63 2.17
C MET A 141 -8.43 -18.57 2.57
N PRO A 142 -8.88 -17.47 3.20
CA PRO A 142 -10.28 -17.32 3.52
C PRO A 142 -11.08 -17.00 2.25
N ARG A 143 -12.36 -17.36 2.27
CA ARG A 143 -13.34 -16.88 1.30
C ARG A 143 -14.05 -15.67 1.89
N PRO A 144 -14.51 -14.71 1.07
CA PRO A 144 -15.30 -13.59 1.57
C PRO A 144 -16.70 -14.03 1.99
N ALA A 145 -17.26 -13.38 3.00
CA ALA A 145 -18.70 -13.40 3.28
C ALA A 145 -19.46 -12.69 2.15
N THR A 146 -20.55 -13.31 1.66
CA THR A 146 -21.30 -12.83 0.47
C THR A 146 -22.81 -12.82 0.66
N SER A 147 -23.32 -13.40 1.75
CA SER A 147 -24.75 -13.49 2.04
C SER A 147 -25.12 -12.76 3.33
N LEU A 148 -26.40 -12.43 3.47
CA LEU A 148 -26.95 -11.78 4.66
C LEU A 148 -26.62 -12.54 5.94
N SER A 149 -26.79 -13.86 5.94
CA SER A 149 -26.51 -14.71 7.10
C SER A 149 -25.03 -14.75 7.46
N GLU A 150 -24.14 -14.72 6.47
CA GLU A 150 -22.68 -14.70 6.71
C GLU A 150 -22.22 -13.36 7.28
N LEU A 151 -22.65 -12.24 6.68
CA LEU A 151 -22.34 -10.89 7.18
C LEU A 151 -22.86 -10.67 8.62
N ALA A 152 -23.97 -11.31 8.96
CA ALA A 152 -24.56 -11.26 10.31
C ALA A 152 -23.78 -12.07 11.36
N LEU A 153 -22.91 -13.01 10.97
CA LEU A 153 -22.08 -13.75 11.93
C LEU A 153 -21.12 -12.83 12.69
N THR A 154 -20.57 -11.84 11.99
CA THR A 154 -19.63 -10.87 12.55
C THR A 154 -20.32 -9.54 12.91
N SER A 155 -21.41 -9.19 12.24
CA SER A 155 -22.16 -7.95 12.50
C SER A 155 -23.67 -8.22 12.59
N PRO A 156 -24.17 -8.77 13.74
CA PRO A 156 -25.55 -9.22 13.88
C PRO A 156 -26.60 -8.12 13.67
N HIS A 157 -26.25 -6.87 14.00
CA HIS A 157 -27.15 -5.72 13.90
C HIS A 157 -27.05 -4.98 12.56
N LEU A 158 -26.24 -5.45 11.61
CA LEU A 158 -26.01 -4.72 10.34
C LEU A 158 -27.31 -4.44 9.57
N MET A 159 -28.19 -5.44 9.46
CA MET A 159 -29.48 -5.31 8.75
C MET A 159 -30.56 -4.59 9.57
N GLU A 160 -30.34 -4.42 10.86
CA GLU A 160 -31.21 -3.64 11.74
C GLU A 160 -30.88 -2.16 11.59
N VAL A 161 -29.59 -1.82 11.66
CA VAL A 161 -29.09 -0.45 11.55
C VAL A 161 -29.22 0.09 10.11
N PHE A 162 -28.95 -0.74 9.10
CA PHE A 162 -29.03 -0.36 7.68
C PHE A 162 -29.98 -1.30 6.91
N PRO A 163 -31.31 -1.13 7.06
CA PRO A 163 -32.29 -2.04 6.48
C PRO A 163 -32.21 -2.17 4.95
N GLY A 164 -31.81 -1.10 4.23
CA GLY A 164 -31.67 -1.15 2.77
C GLY A 164 -30.56 -2.09 2.27
N LEU A 165 -29.62 -2.50 3.13
CA LEU A 165 -28.63 -3.51 2.76
C LEU A 165 -29.25 -4.89 2.48
N ARG A 166 -30.44 -5.18 3.02
CA ARG A 166 -31.17 -6.44 2.77
C ARG A 166 -31.42 -6.67 1.28
N GLU A 167 -31.68 -5.60 0.53
CA GLU A 167 -31.91 -5.66 -0.90
C GLU A 167 -30.60 -5.61 -1.70
N MET A 168 -29.59 -4.91 -1.20
CA MET A 168 -28.33 -4.68 -1.91
C MET A 168 -27.38 -5.88 -1.84
N ILE A 169 -27.27 -6.55 -0.69
CA ILE A 169 -26.31 -7.64 -0.45
C ILE A 169 -26.50 -8.83 -1.42
N PRO A 170 -27.73 -9.32 -1.69
CA PRO A 170 -27.92 -10.41 -2.65
C PRO A 170 -27.38 -10.13 -4.06
N ARG A 171 -27.19 -8.85 -4.42
CA ARG A 171 -26.64 -8.41 -5.72
C ARG A 171 -25.21 -7.89 -5.61
N ALA A 172 -24.63 -7.91 -4.40
CA ALA A 172 -23.28 -7.42 -4.17
C ALA A 172 -22.26 -8.26 -4.93
N LYS A 173 -21.19 -7.61 -5.38
CA LYS A 173 -20.04 -8.29 -5.97
C LYS A 173 -18.89 -8.28 -4.98
N VAL A 174 -18.18 -9.39 -4.85
CA VAL A 174 -16.90 -9.42 -4.13
C VAL A 174 -15.96 -8.44 -4.82
N SER A 175 -15.39 -7.53 -4.04
CA SER A 175 -14.47 -6.53 -4.54
C SER A 175 -13.13 -7.17 -4.94
N ALA A 176 -12.56 -6.76 -6.07
CA ALA A 176 -11.23 -7.21 -6.49
C ALA A 176 -10.14 -6.89 -5.43
N TRP A 177 -10.37 -5.85 -4.62
CA TRP A 177 -9.51 -5.45 -3.52
C TRP A 177 -9.42 -6.50 -2.41
N TYR A 178 -10.45 -7.32 -2.17
CA TYR A 178 -10.37 -8.45 -1.23
C TYR A 178 -9.30 -9.46 -1.66
N ARG A 179 -9.36 -9.85 -2.94
CA ARG A 179 -8.40 -10.81 -3.51
C ARG A 179 -7.00 -10.23 -3.51
N GLN A 180 -6.85 -8.96 -3.91
CA GLN A 180 -5.55 -8.31 -3.94
C GLN A 180 -4.95 -8.14 -2.53
N LEU A 181 -5.75 -7.83 -1.51
CA LEU A 181 -5.31 -7.79 -0.12
C LEU A 181 -4.68 -9.12 0.30
N TYR A 182 -5.39 -10.22 0.07
CA TYR A 182 -4.92 -11.55 0.44
C TYR A 182 -3.76 -12.05 -0.43
N ALA A 183 -3.69 -11.66 -1.70
CA ALA A 183 -2.52 -11.89 -2.55
C ALA A 183 -1.27 -11.16 -2.01
N ASN A 184 -1.42 -9.90 -1.59
CA ASN A 184 -0.32 -9.13 -0.97
C ASN A 184 0.14 -9.76 0.35
N LYS A 185 -0.81 -10.21 1.19
CA LYS A 185 -0.50 -10.93 2.44
C LYS A 185 0.24 -12.25 2.16
N ALA A 186 -0.20 -13.03 1.19
CA ALA A 186 0.45 -14.29 0.80
C ALA A 186 1.86 -14.06 0.24
N ALA A 187 2.04 -13.04 -0.60
CA ALA A 187 3.35 -12.65 -1.12
C ALA A 187 4.32 -12.24 0.00
N ARG A 188 3.84 -11.47 0.99
CA ARG A 188 4.63 -11.11 2.17
C ARG A 188 4.96 -12.32 3.04
N LEU A 189 4.00 -13.20 3.28
CA LEU A 189 4.23 -14.44 4.03
C LEU A 189 5.32 -15.28 3.37
N LYS A 190 5.27 -15.41 2.03
CA LYS A 190 6.29 -16.09 1.23
C LYS A 190 7.67 -15.44 1.35
N SER A 191 7.77 -14.11 1.35
CA SER A 191 9.08 -13.43 1.50
C SER A 191 9.67 -13.56 2.90
N ASP A 192 8.81 -13.73 3.92
CA ASP A 192 9.21 -13.71 5.33
C ASP A 192 9.26 -15.12 5.97
N VAL A 193 8.89 -16.18 5.26
CA VAL A 193 8.79 -17.54 5.83
C VAL A 193 10.13 -18.10 6.33
N GLY A 194 11.26 -17.65 5.77
CA GLY A 194 12.61 -17.98 6.29
C GLY A 194 13.03 -17.15 7.50
N ARG A 195 12.25 -16.10 7.85
CA ARG A 195 12.45 -15.18 8.97
C ARG A 195 11.24 -15.25 9.89
N LEU A 196 11.13 -16.35 10.62
CA LEU A 196 9.93 -16.68 11.40
C LEU A 196 9.60 -15.63 12.49
N SER A 197 10.57 -14.83 12.94
CA SER A 197 10.32 -13.69 13.84
C SER A 197 9.64 -12.49 13.16
N ALA A 198 9.76 -12.38 11.83
CA ALA A 198 9.20 -11.30 11.01
C ALA A 198 7.92 -11.71 10.27
N ILE A 199 7.54 -12.98 10.34
CA ILE A 199 6.35 -13.50 9.66
C ILE A 199 5.07 -12.85 10.19
N LEU A 200 4.11 -12.64 9.29
CA LEU A 200 2.79 -12.11 9.64
C LEU A 200 2.11 -13.04 10.66
N SER A 201 1.58 -12.50 11.75
CA SER A 201 0.83 -13.28 12.72
C SER A 201 -0.46 -13.84 12.10
N ARG A 202 -0.99 -14.93 12.66
CA ARG A 202 -2.30 -15.47 12.26
C ARG A 202 -3.38 -14.39 12.29
N HIS A 203 -3.37 -13.59 13.35
CA HIS A 203 -4.31 -12.50 13.55
C HIS A 203 -4.25 -11.47 12.40
N ASN A 204 -3.06 -10.93 12.12
CA ASN A 204 -2.88 -9.94 11.06
C ASN A 204 -3.07 -10.54 9.65
N PHE A 205 -2.99 -11.86 9.49
CA PHE A 205 -3.30 -12.51 8.22
C PHE A 205 -4.81 -12.57 7.98
N TYR A 206 -5.59 -12.86 9.02
CA TYR A 206 -7.05 -13.01 8.97
C TYR A 206 -7.76 -11.78 9.57
N ASP A 207 -7.33 -10.57 9.19
CA ASP A 207 -7.85 -9.29 9.69
C ASP A 207 -9.06 -8.77 8.88
N CYS A 208 -9.50 -9.51 7.85
CA CYS A 208 -10.56 -9.10 6.92
C CYS A 208 -11.51 -10.25 6.60
N GLU A 209 -12.79 -10.06 6.92
CA GLU A 209 -13.86 -11.02 6.63
C GLU A 209 -14.35 -10.89 5.19
N THR A 210 -14.64 -9.67 4.73
CA THR A 210 -15.12 -9.43 3.36
C THR A 210 -14.90 -7.99 2.90
N ILE A 211 -14.85 -7.81 1.58
CA ILE A 211 -14.99 -6.51 0.92
C ILE A 211 -15.98 -6.68 -0.25
N LEU A 212 -17.06 -5.93 -0.22
CA LEU A 212 -18.16 -5.99 -1.18
C LEU A 212 -18.38 -4.64 -1.86
N ASN A 213 -18.64 -4.70 -3.16
CA ASN A 213 -19.10 -3.58 -3.96
C ASN A 213 -20.63 -3.70 -4.10
N LEU A 214 -21.36 -2.72 -3.58
CA LEU A 214 -22.82 -2.67 -3.62
C LEU A 214 -23.31 -1.42 -4.35
N ARG A 215 -24.50 -1.54 -4.96
CA ARG A 215 -25.16 -0.44 -5.65
C ARG A 215 -26.65 -0.45 -5.33
N SER A 216 -27.17 0.70 -4.91
CA SER A 216 -28.61 0.90 -4.81
C SER A 216 -29.21 0.93 -6.21
N GLU A 217 -30.20 0.08 -6.49
CA GLU A 217 -30.90 0.08 -7.78
C GLU A 217 -31.80 1.31 -7.93
N VAL A 218 -32.26 1.87 -6.81
CA VAL A 218 -33.17 3.02 -6.78
C VAL A 218 -32.44 4.33 -7.07
N THR A 219 -31.32 4.56 -6.39
CA THR A 219 -30.59 5.84 -6.46
C THR A 219 -29.32 5.75 -7.30
N GLY A 220 -28.85 4.54 -7.61
CA GLY A 220 -27.54 4.33 -8.21
C GLY A 220 -26.37 4.55 -7.26
N GLN A 221 -26.62 4.91 -5.99
CA GLN A 221 -25.60 5.17 -4.99
C GLN A 221 -24.72 3.92 -4.80
N ARG A 222 -23.41 4.12 -4.90
CA ARG A 222 -22.41 3.06 -4.70
C ARG A 222 -22.00 3.02 -3.24
N LEU A 223 -21.66 1.82 -2.79
CA LEU A 223 -21.19 1.56 -1.46
C LEU A 223 -20.07 0.53 -1.53
N PHE A 224 -18.96 0.86 -0.88
CA PHE A 224 -17.87 -0.05 -0.58
C PHE A 224 -18.04 -0.51 0.87
N LEU A 225 -18.37 -1.79 1.06
CA LEU A 225 -18.56 -2.39 2.38
C LEU A 225 -17.36 -3.26 2.70
N MET A 226 -16.79 -3.10 3.89
CA MET A 226 -15.71 -3.94 4.40
C MET A 226 -16.04 -4.41 5.81
N GLN A 227 -15.82 -5.68 6.11
CA GLN A 227 -15.84 -6.20 7.48
C GLN A 227 -14.43 -6.64 7.88
N ALA A 228 -13.97 -6.14 9.01
CA ALA A 228 -12.60 -6.32 9.48
C ALA A 228 -12.53 -6.16 11.01
N GLU A 229 -11.34 -6.37 11.55
CA GLU A 229 -10.99 -5.89 12.89
C GLU A 229 -10.82 -4.36 12.92
N MET A 230 -10.40 -3.81 14.08
CA MET A 230 -9.97 -2.42 14.16
C MET A 230 -8.60 -2.27 14.81
N ASP A 231 -7.61 -1.81 14.05
CA ASP A 231 -6.31 -1.32 14.53
C ASP A 231 -6.27 0.22 14.58
N VAL A 232 -5.20 0.78 15.14
CA VAL A 232 -5.14 2.19 15.53
C VAL A 232 -4.11 2.98 14.73
N VAL A 233 -4.51 4.14 14.23
CA VAL A 233 -3.62 5.23 13.80
C VAL A 233 -3.63 6.34 14.86
N SER A 234 -2.44 6.82 15.22
CA SER A 234 -2.25 7.90 16.21
C SER A 234 -1.62 9.17 15.62
N ASP A 235 -1.29 9.14 14.34
CA ASP A 235 -0.53 10.16 13.63
C ASP A 235 -1.39 11.37 13.21
N GLY A 236 -0.71 12.44 12.77
CA GLY A 236 -1.32 13.63 12.18
C GLY A 236 -1.23 14.88 13.06
N SER A 237 -1.08 16.05 12.43
CA SER A 237 -0.94 17.32 13.16
C SER A 237 -1.59 18.50 12.45
N ASP A 238 -2.02 19.49 13.24
CA ASP A 238 -2.59 20.73 12.71
C ASP A 238 -2.22 21.91 13.60
N GLY A 239 -1.36 22.81 13.10
CA GLY A 239 -0.97 24.01 13.85
C GLY A 239 -2.09 25.02 14.07
N ASP A 240 -3.15 25.01 13.24
CA ASP A 240 -4.28 25.94 13.40
C ASP A 240 -5.22 25.49 14.54
N ARG A 241 -5.35 24.18 14.75
CA ARG A 241 -6.27 23.60 15.76
C ARG A 241 -5.58 23.07 17.01
N LEU A 242 -4.33 22.64 16.91
CA LEU A 242 -3.52 22.10 18.00
C LEU A 242 -2.09 22.65 17.91
N PRO A 243 -1.85 23.88 18.42
CA PRO A 243 -0.58 24.57 18.25
C PRO A 243 0.57 23.99 19.10
N GLN A 244 0.26 23.15 20.07
CA GLN A 244 1.23 22.50 20.95
C GLN A 244 0.94 21.01 21.05
N MET A 245 1.98 20.18 21.01
CA MET A 245 1.91 18.74 21.23
C MET A 245 2.95 18.32 22.27
N PRO A 246 2.72 17.23 23.02
CA PRO A 246 3.67 16.71 23.99
C PRO A 246 5.06 16.51 23.37
N GLU A 247 6.11 16.82 24.14
CA GLU A 247 7.50 16.68 23.68
C GLU A 247 7.82 15.25 23.22
N ALA A 248 7.27 14.24 23.90
CA ALA A 248 7.41 12.83 23.53
C ALA A 248 6.90 12.53 22.11
N ILE A 249 5.87 13.25 21.63
CA ILE A 249 5.36 13.15 20.26
C ILE A 249 6.26 13.94 19.30
N VAL A 250 6.54 15.20 19.62
CA VAL A 250 7.38 16.09 18.77
C VAL A 250 8.75 15.48 18.50
N ASN A 251 9.33 14.84 19.51
CA ASN A 251 10.65 14.21 19.43
C ASN A 251 10.61 12.72 19.03
N SER A 252 9.44 12.11 18.81
CA SER A 252 9.32 10.70 18.38
C SER A 252 9.77 10.48 16.94
N THR A 253 10.57 9.43 16.70
CA THR A 253 10.97 9.01 15.35
C THR A 253 9.88 8.26 14.60
N ASN A 254 8.87 7.77 15.31
CA ASN A 254 7.80 6.94 14.77
C ASN A 254 6.52 7.72 14.47
N TYR A 255 6.37 8.91 15.07
CA TYR A 255 5.21 9.77 14.86
C TYR A 255 5.29 10.50 13.51
N GLN A 256 4.25 10.40 12.71
CA GLN A 256 4.11 11.09 11.43
C GLN A 256 3.15 12.27 11.60
N PRO A 257 3.53 13.50 11.20
CA PRO A 257 2.66 14.67 11.30
C PRO A 257 1.59 14.71 10.19
N PHE A 258 1.55 13.72 9.30
CA PHE A 258 0.78 13.75 8.08
C PHE A 258 -0.29 12.67 8.07
N THR A 259 -1.50 13.07 7.68
CA THR A 259 -2.49 12.17 7.10
C THR A 259 -2.62 12.42 5.60
N SER A 260 -3.12 11.46 4.85
CA SER A 260 -3.37 11.66 3.41
C SER A 260 -4.47 12.71 3.16
N TYR A 261 -5.47 12.80 4.05
CA TYR A 261 -6.42 13.91 4.05
C TYR A 261 -5.74 15.16 4.59
N ARG A 262 -5.70 16.21 3.75
CA ARG A 262 -5.10 17.49 4.06
C ARG A 262 -5.86 18.61 3.37
N TRP A 263 -5.83 19.79 3.97
CA TRP A 263 -6.41 21.00 3.39
C TRP A 263 -5.41 22.16 3.49
N ARG A 264 -5.66 23.22 2.73
CA ARG A 264 -4.81 24.41 2.76
C ARG A 264 -4.91 25.06 4.14
N LYS A 265 -3.75 25.33 4.74
CA LYS A 265 -3.68 26.03 6.03
C LYS A 265 -4.28 27.42 5.92
N THR A 266 -5.00 27.86 6.95
CA THR A 266 -5.71 29.15 6.97
C THR A 266 -5.12 30.12 8.00
N GLY A 267 -4.55 29.62 9.09
CA GLY A 267 -3.91 30.40 10.13
C GLY A 267 -2.41 30.60 9.91
N SER A 268 -1.81 31.44 10.76
CA SER A 268 -0.37 31.73 10.77
C SER A 268 0.41 30.89 11.78
N THR A 269 -0.28 30.17 12.67
CA THR A 269 0.36 29.40 13.75
C THR A 269 1.16 28.24 13.18
N PRO A 270 2.48 28.14 13.45
CA PRO A 270 3.28 27.03 12.93
C PRO A 270 2.76 25.68 13.40
N ASN A 271 2.89 24.65 12.55
CA ASN A 271 2.61 23.28 12.98
C ASN A 271 3.59 22.87 14.10
N PRO A 272 3.12 22.27 15.21
CA PRO A 272 3.95 21.96 16.39
C PRO A 272 5.13 21.03 16.08
N MET A 273 5.05 20.25 15.00
CA MET A 273 6.07 19.27 14.63
C MET A 273 7.25 19.89 13.85
N ILE A 274 7.11 21.13 13.35
CA ILE A 274 8.13 21.79 12.52
C ILE A 274 9.44 21.95 13.28
N ALA A 275 9.41 22.47 14.51
CA ALA A 275 10.63 22.76 15.27
C ALA A 275 11.45 21.47 15.53
N GLY A 276 10.79 20.37 15.89
CA GLY A 276 11.44 19.07 16.08
C GLY A 276 12.08 18.54 14.79
N TRP A 277 11.41 18.73 13.65
CA TRP A 277 11.93 18.31 12.36
C TRP A 277 13.10 19.19 11.87
N GLU A 278 13.03 20.51 12.06
CA GLU A 278 14.13 21.43 11.77
C GLU A 278 15.37 21.13 12.61
N ASN A 279 15.19 20.78 13.90
CA ASN A 279 16.29 20.31 14.76
C ASN A 279 16.94 19.03 14.24
N ARG A 280 16.15 18.05 13.77
CA ARG A 280 16.69 16.81 13.16
C ARG A 280 17.47 17.09 11.88
N ILE A 281 17.00 18.02 11.05
CA ILE A 281 17.72 18.46 9.85
C ILE A 281 19.07 19.09 10.24
N ASN A 282 19.08 19.98 11.23
CA ASN A 282 20.31 20.63 11.70
C ASN A 282 21.31 19.63 12.29
N ASN A 283 20.84 18.63 13.04
CA ASN A 283 21.69 17.56 13.56
C ASN A 283 22.28 16.71 12.44
N ALA A 284 21.48 16.35 11.43
CA ALA A 284 21.96 15.62 10.26
C ALA A 284 22.99 16.42 9.45
N LYS A 285 22.83 17.74 9.33
CA LYS A 285 23.81 18.64 8.70
C LYS A 285 25.14 18.63 9.46
N LYS A 286 25.11 18.77 10.78
CA LYS A 286 26.30 18.69 11.64
C LYS A 286 27.00 17.34 11.53
N GLU A 287 26.23 16.24 11.50
CA GLU A 287 26.82 14.90 11.34
C GLU A 287 27.54 14.77 9.98
N LEU A 288 26.97 15.33 8.91
CA LEU A 288 27.61 15.33 7.58
C LEU A 288 28.89 16.16 7.47
N GLU A 289 29.16 17.07 8.41
CA GLU A 289 30.40 17.84 8.46
C GLU A 289 31.58 17.04 9.03
N ASP A 290 31.31 15.92 9.73
CA ASP A 290 32.33 15.05 10.30
C ASP A 290 32.99 14.19 9.20
N PRO A 291 34.31 14.33 8.96
CA PRO A 291 35.04 13.52 7.97
C PRO A 291 35.02 12.01 8.24
N ALA A 292 34.69 11.58 9.45
CA ALA A 292 34.59 10.17 9.83
C ALA A 292 33.29 9.49 9.33
N VAL A 293 32.33 10.23 8.80
CA VAL A 293 31.07 9.65 8.32
C VAL A 293 31.27 8.86 7.03
N GLY A 294 30.97 7.56 7.09
CA GLY A 294 31.02 6.67 5.93
C GLY A 294 29.98 7.01 4.84
N GLN A 295 30.25 6.57 3.61
CA GLN A 295 29.43 6.90 2.43
C GLN A 295 27.95 6.49 2.57
N ASP A 296 27.68 5.29 3.10
CA ASP A 296 26.30 4.79 3.26
C ASP A 296 25.51 5.63 4.26
N ARG A 297 26.15 6.03 5.37
CA ARG A 297 25.54 6.90 6.38
C ARG A 297 25.29 8.29 5.82
N ALA A 298 26.24 8.84 5.07
CA ALA A 298 26.07 10.13 4.40
C ALA A 298 24.91 10.12 3.39
N ALA A 299 24.77 9.04 2.60
CA ALA A 299 23.67 8.87 1.67
C ALA A 299 22.31 8.78 2.40
N TRP A 300 22.26 8.02 3.50
CA TRP A 300 21.08 7.93 4.34
C TRP A 300 20.67 9.28 4.95
N LEU A 301 21.63 10.04 5.50
CA LEU A 301 21.39 11.37 6.09
C LEU A 301 20.83 12.34 5.05
N ARG A 302 21.41 12.39 3.85
CA ARG A 302 20.92 13.25 2.75
C ARG A 302 19.49 12.89 2.34
N SER A 303 19.19 11.60 2.21
CA SER A 303 17.83 11.13 1.90
C SER A 303 16.83 11.50 3.00
N ARG A 304 17.22 11.29 4.27
CA ARG A 304 16.41 11.64 5.42
C ARG A 304 16.14 13.14 5.51
N MET A 305 17.16 13.97 5.31
CA MET A 305 17.01 15.43 5.28
C MET A 305 16.03 15.88 4.20
N LYS A 306 16.14 15.37 2.97
CA LYS A 306 15.21 15.71 1.89
C LYS A 306 13.75 15.38 2.23
N MET A 307 13.53 14.22 2.87
CA MET A 307 12.19 13.84 3.35
C MET A 307 11.69 14.82 4.41
N LEU A 308 12.51 15.14 5.41
CA LEU A 308 12.14 16.09 6.48
C LEU A 308 11.87 17.49 5.92
N GLU A 309 12.69 18.00 5.01
CA GLU A 309 12.54 19.32 4.38
C GLU A 309 11.23 19.40 3.56
N THR A 310 10.92 18.34 2.81
CA THR A 310 9.65 18.23 2.07
C THR A 310 8.47 18.25 3.05
N GLY A 311 8.56 17.48 4.14
CA GLY A 311 7.51 17.46 5.14
C GLY A 311 7.34 18.80 5.88
N VAL A 312 8.43 19.50 6.21
CA VAL A 312 8.37 20.85 6.79
C VAL A 312 7.69 21.83 5.83
N ALA A 313 7.98 21.76 4.53
CA ALA A 313 7.30 22.57 3.53
C ALA A 313 5.80 22.26 3.46
N ASP A 314 5.42 20.98 3.50
CA ASP A 314 4.02 20.55 3.54
C ASP A 314 3.30 21.06 4.80
N MET A 315 3.92 20.96 5.99
CA MET A 315 3.35 21.47 7.25
C MET A 315 3.23 23.00 7.31
N LYS A 316 4.05 23.72 6.54
CA LYS A 316 3.94 25.18 6.39
C LYS A 316 2.77 25.56 5.47
N PHE A 317 2.40 24.69 4.54
CA PHE A 317 1.35 24.95 3.54
C PHE A 317 -0.03 24.38 3.89
N ALA A 318 -0.08 23.23 4.57
CA ALA A 318 -1.29 22.45 4.79
C ALA A 318 -1.49 22.07 6.26
N SER A 319 -2.74 21.79 6.60
CA SER A 319 -3.18 21.17 7.84
C SER A 319 -3.67 19.74 7.58
N PHE A 320 -3.57 18.89 8.60
CA PHE A 320 -3.86 17.46 8.53
C PHE A 320 -4.87 17.07 9.62
N LEU A 321 -5.49 15.89 9.48
CA LEU A 321 -6.29 15.33 10.57
C LEU A 321 -5.37 15.01 11.75
N ILE A 322 -5.89 15.05 12.96
CA ILE A 322 -5.20 14.66 14.19
C ILE A 322 -5.92 13.43 14.74
N ALA A 323 -5.27 12.26 14.70
CA ALA A 323 -5.97 11.01 14.97
C ALA A 323 -6.58 10.90 16.38
N GLU A 324 -6.06 11.62 17.37
CA GLU A 324 -6.63 11.66 18.72
C GLU A 324 -7.96 12.43 18.81
N TYR A 325 -8.24 13.31 17.84
CA TYR A 325 -9.38 14.24 17.89
C TYR A 325 -10.37 14.05 16.74
N ASP A 326 -9.90 13.65 15.56
CA ASP A 326 -10.70 13.57 14.34
C ASP A 326 -11.13 12.11 14.05
N PRO A 327 -12.42 11.83 13.79
CA PRO A 327 -12.88 10.49 13.45
C PRO A 327 -12.65 10.18 11.97
N PHE A 328 -11.74 9.25 11.68
CA PHE A 328 -11.48 8.81 10.32
C PHE A 328 -11.06 7.34 10.24
N ILE A 329 -11.13 6.79 9.04
CA ILE A 329 -10.68 5.44 8.71
C ILE A 329 -9.51 5.47 7.73
N VAL A 330 -8.80 4.36 7.66
CA VAL A 330 -7.68 4.16 6.75
C VAL A 330 -8.02 3.08 5.74
N ILE A 331 -7.74 3.38 4.48
CA ILE A 331 -7.94 2.44 3.37
C ILE A 331 -6.58 2.16 2.72
N PRO A 332 -6.28 0.94 2.26
CA PRO A 332 -5.00 0.63 1.65
C PRO A 332 -4.63 1.58 0.50
N VAL A 333 -3.37 1.97 0.44
CA VAL A 333 -2.86 2.98 -0.51
C VAL A 333 -3.09 2.62 -1.99
N ASN A 334 -3.08 1.33 -2.32
CA ASN A 334 -3.37 0.85 -3.68
C ASN A 334 -4.84 1.06 -4.07
N VAL A 335 -5.76 0.96 -3.10
CA VAL A 335 -7.20 1.18 -3.32
C VAL A 335 -7.45 2.67 -3.54
N VAL A 336 -6.99 3.54 -2.62
CA VAL A 336 -7.26 4.99 -2.70
C VAL A 336 -6.58 5.71 -3.86
N LYS A 337 -5.53 5.10 -4.43
CA LYS A 337 -4.86 5.60 -5.63
C LYS A 337 -5.55 5.16 -6.92
N ASP A 338 -6.37 4.12 -6.89
CA ASP A 338 -7.07 3.68 -8.09
C ASP A 338 -8.26 4.58 -8.38
N ARG A 339 -8.17 5.31 -9.48
CA ARG A 339 -9.24 6.21 -9.93
C ARG A 339 -10.16 5.59 -10.97
N ARG A 340 -9.85 4.38 -11.45
CA ARG A 340 -10.59 3.67 -12.51
C ARG A 340 -11.74 2.88 -11.94
N ASP A 341 -11.55 2.24 -10.78
CA ASP A 341 -12.63 1.54 -10.10
C ASP A 341 -13.63 2.57 -9.52
N PRO A 342 -14.91 2.53 -9.95
CA PRO A 342 -15.93 3.43 -9.43
C PRO A 342 -16.35 3.13 -7.98
N TYR A 343 -15.99 1.95 -7.44
CA TYR A 343 -16.23 1.57 -6.06
C TYR A 343 -15.04 1.81 -5.14
N ALA A 344 -13.85 2.08 -5.68
CA ALA A 344 -12.67 2.35 -4.86
C ALA A 344 -12.87 3.64 -4.03
N PRO A 345 -12.75 3.55 -2.69
CA PRO A 345 -12.71 4.72 -1.82
C PRO A 345 -11.63 5.72 -2.20
N ASN A 346 -11.86 7.00 -1.94
CA ASN A 346 -10.90 8.08 -2.14
C ASN A 346 -10.68 8.81 -0.82
N ILE A 347 -9.51 9.43 -0.68
CA ILE A 347 -9.23 10.29 0.47
C ILE A 347 -10.26 11.43 0.54
N GLY A 348 -11.00 11.50 1.64
CA GLY A 348 -12.08 12.43 1.91
C GLY A 348 -13.48 11.88 1.68
N ASP A 349 -13.62 10.69 1.08
CA ASP A 349 -14.94 10.06 0.92
C ASP A 349 -15.56 9.83 2.31
N PHE A 350 -16.87 10.05 2.41
CA PHE A 350 -17.62 9.88 3.65
C PHE A 350 -17.74 8.39 3.94
N ALA A 351 -17.65 8.06 5.22
CA ALA A 351 -17.70 6.70 5.70
C ALA A 351 -18.54 6.61 6.97
N ILE A 352 -19.07 5.43 7.24
CA ILE A 352 -19.70 5.09 8.50
C ILE A 352 -19.07 3.81 9.01
N VAL A 353 -18.67 3.82 10.28
CA VAL A 353 -18.17 2.66 10.98
C VAL A 353 -19.25 2.14 11.91
N LEU A 354 -19.63 0.89 11.76
CA LEU A 354 -20.57 0.21 12.63
C LEU A 354 -19.81 -0.74 13.56
N HIS A 355 -20.06 -0.60 14.85
CA HIS A 355 -19.66 -1.58 15.86
C HIS A 355 -20.81 -1.78 16.85
N GLY A 356 -21.23 -3.03 17.04
CA GLY A 356 -22.48 -3.33 17.75
C GLY A 356 -23.68 -2.70 17.04
N ARG A 357 -24.42 -1.83 17.73
CA ARG A 357 -25.57 -1.08 17.19
C ARG A 357 -25.27 0.39 16.87
N VAL A 358 -24.03 0.85 17.10
CA VAL A 358 -23.68 2.27 16.96
C VAL A 358 -23.03 2.54 15.61
N ALA A 359 -23.59 3.50 14.87
CA ALA A 359 -23.10 3.94 13.56
C ALA A 359 -22.33 5.27 13.71
N TYR A 360 -21.02 5.22 13.53
CA TYR A 360 -20.09 6.33 13.70
C TYR A 360 -19.78 7.01 12.36
N PRO A 361 -20.20 8.27 12.13
CA PRO A 361 -19.86 8.99 10.91
C PRO A 361 -18.37 9.34 10.89
N ALA A 362 -17.73 9.23 9.73
CA ALA A 362 -16.30 9.41 9.55
C ALA A 362 -15.99 9.79 8.09
N ILE A 363 -14.70 9.95 7.80
CA ILE A 363 -14.19 10.05 6.42
C ILE A 363 -13.04 9.06 6.21
N VAL A 364 -12.71 8.79 4.94
CA VAL A 364 -11.43 8.17 4.57
C VAL A 364 -10.32 9.21 4.77
N GLY A 365 -9.66 9.14 5.91
CA GLY A 365 -8.68 10.13 6.35
C GLY A 365 -7.25 9.82 5.92
N ASP A 366 -6.92 8.53 5.77
CA ASP A 366 -5.54 8.14 5.47
C ASP A 366 -5.40 6.91 4.57
N ALA A 367 -4.19 6.71 4.07
CA ALA A 367 -3.79 5.65 3.17
C ALA A 367 -2.81 4.68 3.87
N GLY A 368 -3.26 3.45 4.11
CA GLY A 368 -2.50 2.43 4.83
C GLY A 368 -1.66 1.52 3.93
N PRO A 369 -0.92 0.56 4.52
CA PRO A 369 -0.20 -0.47 3.78
C PRO A 369 -1.12 -1.32 2.90
N THR A 370 -0.60 -1.86 1.80
CA THR A 370 -1.38 -2.63 0.80
C THR A 370 -1.82 -4.03 1.27
N TYR A 371 -1.42 -4.44 2.47
CA TYR A 371 -1.60 -5.79 3.02
C TYR A 371 -2.32 -5.78 4.38
N LYS A 372 -2.84 -4.63 4.82
CA LYS A 372 -3.54 -4.45 6.10
C LYS A 372 -4.82 -3.65 5.86
N VAL A 373 -5.88 -3.95 6.59
CA VAL A 373 -7.13 -3.18 6.58
C VAL A 373 -7.65 -2.99 8.00
N GLY A 374 -8.73 -2.23 8.14
CA GLY A 374 -9.38 -2.03 9.43
C GLY A 374 -8.61 -1.08 10.35
N GLU A 375 -7.91 -0.07 9.84
CA GLU A 375 -7.32 0.94 10.74
C GLU A 375 -8.24 2.15 10.86
N ALA A 376 -8.34 2.70 12.06
CA ALA A 376 -9.09 3.92 12.34
C ALA A 376 -8.32 4.83 13.28
N SER A 377 -8.76 6.10 13.35
CA SER A 377 -8.15 7.08 14.23
C SER A 377 -8.29 6.71 15.71
N LEU A 378 -7.31 7.10 16.52
CA LEU A 378 -7.34 6.89 17.96
C LEU A 378 -8.61 7.46 18.63
N ARG A 379 -9.17 8.55 18.09
CA ARG A 379 -10.47 9.11 18.50
C ARG A 379 -11.58 8.08 18.41
N MET A 380 -11.66 7.37 17.28
CA MET A 380 -12.67 6.35 17.03
C MET A 380 -12.42 5.11 17.87
N ALA A 381 -11.15 4.69 17.94
CA ALA A 381 -10.75 3.55 18.76
C ALA A 381 -11.15 3.75 20.23
N ARG A 382 -10.92 4.93 20.81
CA ARG A 382 -11.28 5.26 22.19
C ARG A 382 -12.78 5.38 22.43
N GLU A 383 -13.54 5.80 21.41
CA GLU A 383 -15.01 5.81 21.49
C GLU A 383 -15.57 4.40 21.59
N ILE A 384 -14.98 3.45 20.85
CA ILE A 384 -15.38 2.04 20.87
C ILE A 384 -14.87 1.34 22.13
N ASN A 385 -13.64 1.64 22.54
CA ASN A 385 -12.99 1.03 23.70
C ASN A 385 -12.08 2.06 24.37
N THR A 386 -12.47 2.54 25.54
CA THR A 386 -11.76 3.61 26.27
C THR A 386 -10.32 3.25 26.66
N ASN A 387 -9.97 1.96 26.67
CA ASN A 387 -8.61 1.48 26.95
C ASN A 387 -7.71 1.47 25.70
N ALA A 388 -8.23 1.85 24.53
CA ALA A 388 -7.46 1.88 23.30
C ALA A 388 -6.32 2.90 23.39
N THR A 389 -5.14 2.48 22.92
CA THR A 389 -3.94 3.32 22.83
C THR A 389 -3.28 3.09 21.47
N PRO A 390 -2.27 3.87 21.07
CA PRO A 390 -1.49 3.59 19.86
C PRO A 390 -0.89 2.18 19.81
N TYR A 391 -0.81 1.49 20.96
CA TYR A 391 -0.24 0.14 21.09
C TYR A 391 -1.28 -0.91 21.54
N SER A 392 -2.53 -0.51 21.73
CA SER A 392 -3.61 -1.39 22.19
C SER A 392 -4.84 -1.19 21.32
N ARG A 393 -5.14 -2.20 20.49
CA ARG A 393 -6.26 -2.19 19.56
C ARG A 393 -7.62 -2.19 20.28
N PRO A 394 -8.64 -1.49 19.75
CA PRO A 394 -9.97 -1.45 20.34
C PRO A 394 -10.75 -2.74 20.12
N VAL A 395 -10.60 -3.40 18.96
CA VAL A 395 -11.35 -4.59 18.55
C VAL A 395 -10.42 -5.57 17.84
N SER A 396 -10.35 -6.80 18.35
CA SER A 396 -9.52 -7.88 17.78
C SER A 396 -10.33 -8.91 16.97
N ASP A 397 -11.65 -8.85 17.04
CA ASP A 397 -12.53 -9.71 16.24
C ASP A 397 -12.98 -8.97 14.98
N LEU A 398 -13.48 -9.71 13.98
CA LEU A 398 -13.90 -9.15 12.69
C LEU A 398 -15.26 -8.44 12.73
N THR A 399 -15.61 -7.85 13.88
CA THR A 399 -16.96 -7.36 14.21
C THR A 399 -17.18 -5.90 13.82
N VAL A 400 -16.22 -5.26 13.16
CA VAL A 400 -16.35 -3.88 12.69
C VAL A 400 -16.74 -3.88 11.22
N THR A 401 -17.81 -3.16 10.90
CA THR A 401 -18.25 -2.95 9.51
C THR A 401 -18.01 -1.51 9.08
N TYR A 402 -17.32 -1.34 7.95
CA TYR A 402 -17.00 -0.06 7.34
C TYR A 402 -17.85 0.11 6.09
N LEU A 403 -18.61 1.19 6.02
CA LEU A 403 -19.47 1.57 4.91
C LEU A 403 -18.90 2.85 4.32
N VAL A 404 -18.24 2.76 3.16
CA VAL A 404 -17.64 3.92 2.50
C VAL A 404 -18.47 4.27 1.27
N PHE A 405 -18.79 5.56 1.11
CA PHE A 405 -19.54 6.09 -0.02
C PHE A 405 -18.55 6.66 -1.05
N PRO A 406 -18.20 5.91 -2.11
CA PRO A 406 -17.13 6.33 -3.00
C PRO A 406 -17.56 7.58 -3.79
N ARG A 407 -16.60 8.48 -4.05
CA ARG A 407 -16.79 9.73 -4.81
C ARG A 407 -17.70 10.75 -4.11
N SER A 408 -17.77 10.71 -2.80
CA SER A 408 -18.55 11.65 -2.00
C SER A 408 -17.69 12.74 -1.35
N ALA A 409 -16.36 12.68 -1.50
CA ALA A 409 -15.44 13.64 -0.91
C ALA A 409 -15.73 15.08 -1.34
N ASP A 410 -15.61 16.01 -0.39
CA ASP A 410 -15.68 17.43 -0.69
C ASP A 410 -14.46 17.92 -1.46
N ASP A 411 -14.70 18.86 -2.37
CA ASP A 411 -13.67 19.62 -3.07
C ASP A 411 -14.04 21.12 -3.08
N PRO A 412 -13.21 22.01 -2.50
CA PRO A 412 -11.96 21.72 -1.79
C PRO A 412 -12.20 21.04 -0.44
N LYS A 413 -11.24 20.22 -0.03
CA LYS A 413 -11.15 19.67 1.34
C LYS A 413 -11.02 20.78 2.36
N LYS A 414 -11.64 20.60 3.53
CA LYS A 414 -11.69 21.59 4.62
C LYS A 414 -11.37 20.94 5.97
N ALA A 415 -11.14 21.80 6.96
CA ALA A 415 -11.01 21.39 8.34
C ALA A 415 -12.26 20.61 8.80
N PRO A 416 -12.11 19.64 9.71
CA PRO A 416 -13.22 18.84 10.21
C PRO A 416 -14.36 19.68 10.80
N ASN A 417 -15.57 19.35 10.38
CA ASN A 417 -16.82 19.83 10.96
C ASN A 417 -17.72 18.60 11.17
N TYR A 418 -17.85 18.16 12.41
CA TYR A 418 -18.47 16.87 12.71
C TYR A 418 -19.99 16.87 12.55
N GLU A 419 -20.65 17.99 12.80
CA GLU A 419 -22.09 18.14 12.54
C GLU A 419 -22.37 18.02 11.04
N TYR A 420 -21.56 18.72 10.23
CA TYR A 420 -21.63 18.61 8.79
C TYR A 420 -21.33 17.18 8.29
N TRP A 421 -20.29 16.51 8.82
CA TRP A 421 -19.98 15.13 8.43
C TRP A 421 -21.11 14.17 8.79
N ARG A 422 -21.74 14.34 9.97
CA ARG A 422 -22.92 13.56 10.37
C ARG A 422 -24.07 13.77 9.39
N ALA A 423 -24.40 15.01 9.05
CA ALA A 423 -25.46 15.33 8.10
C ALA A 423 -25.18 14.73 6.70
N ARG A 424 -23.94 14.85 6.20
CA ARG A 424 -23.55 14.25 4.92
C ARG A 424 -23.65 12.72 4.92
N CYS A 425 -23.24 12.07 6.00
CA CYS A 425 -23.39 10.62 6.15
C CYS A 425 -24.87 10.21 6.18
N GLU A 426 -25.71 10.96 6.88
CA GLU A 426 -27.16 10.72 6.94
C GLU A 426 -27.81 10.84 5.55
N GLU A 427 -27.48 11.89 4.80
CA GLU A 427 -27.94 12.05 3.41
C GLU A 427 -27.55 10.86 2.53
N LEU A 428 -26.32 10.36 2.64
CA LEU A 428 -25.81 9.24 1.85
C LEU A 428 -26.45 7.90 2.27
N VAL A 429 -26.71 7.69 3.56
CA VAL A 429 -27.43 6.52 4.06
C VAL A 429 -28.88 6.52 3.57
N ASN A 430 -29.52 7.69 3.53
CA ASN A 430 -30.88 7.81 3.00
C ASN A 430 -30.98 7.40 1.52
N GLN A 431 -29.90 7.55 0.75
CA GLN A 431 -29.84 7.08 -0.64
C GLN A 431 -29.73 5.56 -0.78
N ILE A 432 -29.43 4.83 0.29
CA ILE A 432 -29.33 3.37 0.32
C ILE A 432 -30.38 2.72 1.24
N GLY A 433 -31.49 3.42 1.52
CA GLY A 433 -32.63 2.89 2.27
C GLY A 433 -32.77 3.42 3.70
N GLY A 434 -31.92 4.36 4.12
CA GLY A 434 -32.03 5.01 5.43
C GLY A 434 -31.51 4.17 6.59
N LEU A 435 -31.61 4.76 7.79
CA LEU A 435 -31.33 4.08 9.05
C LEU A 435 -32.54 3.28 9.53
N GLY A 436 -32.29 2.27 10.34
CA GLY A 436 -33.34 1.52 11.05
C GLY A 436 -34.16 2.39 11.99
N GLU A 437 -35.34 1.89 12.37
CA GLU A 437 -36.22 2.58 13.31
C GLU A 437 -35.53 2.83 14.66
N GLY A 438 -35.55 4.09 15.12
CA GLY A 438 -34.93 4.49 16.39
C GLY A 438 -33.39 4.51 16.38
N VAL A 439 -32.76 4.32 15.22
CA VAL A 439 -31.31 4.39 15.04
C VAL A 439 -30.92 5.79 14.59
N GLU A 440 -29.91 6.36 15.25
CA GLU A 440 -29.29 7.63 14.87
C GLU A 440 -27.79 7.47 14.65
N LEU A 441 -27.21 8.32 13.79
CA LEU A 441 -25.76 8.43 13.69
C LEU A 441 -25.19 9.06 14.96
N HIS A 442 -24.08 8.49 15.43
CA HIS A 442 -23.34 9.01 16.58
C HIS A 442 -22.94 10.49 16.37
N GLN A 443 -23.07 11.28 17.43
CA GLN A 443 -22.68 12.68 17.44
C GLN A 443 -21.34 12.86 18.14
N TRP A 444 -20.32 13.25 17.38
CA TRP A 444 -18.99 13.50 17.92
C TRP A 444 -18.92 14.82 18.67
N SER A 445 -18.37 14.79 19.89
CA SER A 445 -17.93 15.99 20.59
C SER A 445 -16.62 16.53 20.02
N ASN A 446 -16.49 17.86 19.98
CA ASN A 446 -15.21 18.50 19.67
C ASN A 446 -14.34 18.53 20.93
N LEU A 447 -13.27 17.73 20.94
CA LEU A 447 -12.35 17.61 22.07
C LEU A 447 -11.17 18.61 22.00
N LEU A 448 -11.02 19.37 20.91
CA LEU A 448 -9.98 20.40 20.77
C LEU A 448 -10.40 21.75 21.37
N THR A 449 -11.71 21.98 21.47
CA THR A 449 -12.31 23.12 22.17
C THR A 449 -12.82 22.63 23.52
N ALA A 450 -11.92 22.47 24.48
CA ALA A 450 -12.34 22.38 25.87
C ALA A 450 -12.30 23.79 26.46
N ASP A 451 -13.47 24.26 26.90
CA ASP A 451 -13.67 25.48 27.69
C ASP A 451 -12.86 25.48 29.00
#